data_AF-A0A378IQQ0-F1
#
_entry.id   AF-A0A378IQQ0-F1
#
_cell.length_a   1.000
_cell.length_b   1.000
_cell.length_c   1.000
_cell.angle_alpha   90.00
_cell.angle_beta   90.00
_cell.angle_gamma   90.00
#
_symmetry.space_group_name_H-M   'P 1'
#
loop_
_entity.id
_entity.type
_entity.pdbx_description
1 polymer ?
#
loop_
_entity_poly.entity_id
_entity_poly.type
_entity_poly.pdbx_seq_one_letter_code
_entity_poly.pdbx_strand_id
1 'polypeptide(L)'
;MSTILRIFDFDKTISIEHTMHNPALYHPESNTKSGLQKTVVHNDQEICAIATFHKNPEYVLSYLLPVLGLTENDITRCELESLTDHQLTKVYLKNCKYPLIISTPLTDDYKAHLLALAWSGKNTQIRNIISQLPPCDEYHFYDDTEKNYSTATLLDTLHCYWVEEDNVEFKISKTSKPTPMGELKTRLQVYLEHHRVKEAEEEKQSESFHALSLFASTSDNKNNNQQKEENDSVATSSSTAHPQISAATALLKFLDFGPALGNAELDQLQEGMLAVVLSDWERNTERSLMDFISNLVKQRAEVAAVDYLSDDDHYEPLPWFKS
;
A
#
# COMPACT_ATOMS: atom_id res chain seq x y z
N MET A 1 -0.84 -0.81 15.91
CA MET A 1 -0.42 0.60 15.65
C MET A 1 -0.61 0.83 14.16
N SER A 2 -1.11 2.01 13.77
CA SER A 2 -1.35 2.35 12.37
C SER A 2 -0.03 2.54 11.63
N THR A 3 0.13 1.95 10.45
CA THR A 3 1.28 2.12 9.56
C THR A 3 0.89 3.06 8.42
N ILE A 4 1.72 4.05 8.13
CA ILE A 4 1.45 5.09 7.14
C ILE A 4 2.59 5.10 6.12
N LEU A 5 2.27 5.14 4.83
CA LEU A 5 3.25 5.39 3.78
C LEU A 5 3.06 6.81 3.22
N ARG A 6 4.11 7.63 3.29
CA ARG A 6 4.18 8.95 2.69
C ARG A 6 5.12 8.95 1.50
N ILE A 7 4.57 9.24 0.32
CA ILE A 7 5.29 9.30 -0.95
C ILE A 7 5.37 10.77 -1.37
N PHE A 8 6.57 11.29 -1.59
CA PHE A 8 6.77 12.67 -2.02
C PHE A 8 7.35 12.72 -3.43
N ASP A 9 7.00 13.73 -4.22
CA ASP A 9 7.95 14.25 -5.19
C ASP A 9 9.16 14.86 -4.49
N PHE A 10 10.24 15.02 -5.23
CA PHE A 10 11.46 15.65 -4.79
C PHE A 10 11.55 17.12 -5.21
N ASP A 11 11.70 17.36 -6.51
CA ASP A 11 11.90 18.71 -7.05
C ASP A 11 10.71 19.60 -6.69
N LYS A 12 10.94 20.78 -6.10
CA LYS A 12 9.92 21.78 -5.71
C LYS A 12 8.82 21.32 -4.75
N THR A 13 8.80 20.05 -4.38
CA THR A 13 8.03 19.51 -3.24
C THR A 13 8.88 19.45 -1.97
N ILE A 14 10.11 18.92 -2.07
CA ILE A 14 11.12 18.88 -0.99
C ILE A 14 12.16 19.97 -1.21
N SER A 15 12.66 20.13 -2.44
CA SER A 15 13.58 21.22 -2.76
C SER A 15 12.84 22.55 -2.93
N ILE A 16 13.55 23.68 -2.83
CA ILE A 16 12.99 25.00 -3.15
C ILE A 16 12.99 25.19 -4.67
N GLU A 17 14.11 24.90 -5.32
CA GLU A 17 14.32 25.05 -6.75
C GLU A 17 14.49 23.69 -7.45
N HIS A 18 14.19 23.67 -8.75
CA HIS A 18 14.47 22.52 -9.61
C HIS A 18 15.97 22.27 -9.72
N THR A 19 16.40 21.05 -9.41
CA THR A 19 17.82 20.69 -9.38
C THR A 19 18.27 19.96 -10.65
N MET A 20 17.34 19.32 -11.37
CA MET A 20 17.67 18.48 -12.52
C MET A 20 18.37 19.24 -13.67
N HIS A 21 18.01 20.50 -13.89
CA HIS A 21 18.54 21.32 -14.98
C HIS A 21 19.72 22.20 -14.60
N ASN A 22 20.00 22.33 -13.30
CA ASN A 22 21.05 23.20 -12.80
C ASN A 22 21.78 22.57 -11.61
N PRO A 23 22.79 21.72 -11.86
CA PRO A 23 23.58 21.08 -10.79
C PRO A 23 24.26 22.07 -9.84
N ALA A 24 24.43 23.34 -10.23
CA ALA A 24 24.96 24.38 -9.35
C ALA A 24 23.99 24.75 -8.20
N LEU A 25 22.73 24.31 -8.26
CA LEU A 25 21.76 24.43 -7.16
C LEU A 25 21.81 23.22 -6.20
N TYR A 26 22.82 22.36 -6.31
CA TYR A 26 23.04 21.27 -5.36
C TYR A 26 23.55 21.76 -4.01
N HIS A 27 22.60 22.16 -3.17
CA HIS A 27 22.88 22.59 -1.81
C HIS A 27 21.74 22.14 -0.89
N PRO A 28 21.76 20.89 -0.37
CA PRO A 28 20.75 20.41 0.56
C PRO A 28 20.49 21.37 1.74
N GLU A 29 21.54 21.99 2.26
CA GLU A 29 21.47 22.96 3.37
C GLU A 29 20.70 24.26 3.07
N SER A 30 20.63 24.69 1.80
CA SER A 30 20.02 25.97 1.42
C SER A 30 18.90 25.88 0.39
N ASN A 31 18.75 24.73 -0.27
CA ASN A 31 17.74 24.47 -1.31
C ASN A 31 16.68 23.45 -0.83
N THR A 32 16.48 23.31 0.48
CA THR A 32 15.44 22.44 1.06
C THR A 32 14.34 23.29 1.69
N LYS A 33 13.07 22.95 1.43
CA LYS A 33 11.95 23.68 2.04
C LYS A 33 11.98 23.55 3.56
N SER A 34 11.68 24.64 4.24
CA SER A 34 11.57 24.63 5.70
C SER A 34 10.24 24.03 6.16
N GLY A 35 10.20 23.50 7.39
CA GLY A 35 9.00 22.90 7.99
C GLY A 35 8.73 21.44 7.61
N LEU A 36 9.59 20.82 6.79
CA LEU A 36 9.46 19.42 6.36
C LEU A 36 9.53 18.41 7.49
N GLN A 37 10.22 18.72 8.60
CA GLN A 37 10.50 17.78 9.70
C GLN A 37 9.24 17.23 10.39
N LYS A 38 8.08 17.90 10.21
CA LYS A 38 6.79 17.44 10.75
C LYS A 38 6.07 16.45 9.84
N THR A 39 6.44 16.39 8.56
CA THR A 39 5.72 15.63 7.53
C THR A 39 6.59 14.54 6.94
N VAL A 40 7.88 14.81 6.72
CA VAL A 40 8.86 13.85 6.23
C VAL A 40 9.45 13.13 7.43
N VAL A 41 8.88 11.95 7.72
CA VAL A 41 9.26 11.09 8.83
C VAL A 41 9.51 9.68 8.29
N HIS A 42 10.53 9.00 8.82
CA HIS A 42 10.81 7.61 8.48
C HIS A 42 11.10 6.79 9.75
N ASN A 43 10.23 5.83 10.05
CA ASN A 43 10.34 4.85 11.13
C ASN A 43 9.43 3.64 10.83
N ASP A 44 9.23 2.76 11.81
CA ASP A 44 8.43 1.54 11.66
C ASP A 44 6.91 1.79 11.53
N GLN A 45 6.43 2.99 11.89
CA GLN A 45 5.02 3.40 11.79
C GLN A 45 4.77 4.37 10.64
N GLU A 46 5.72 5.23 10.29
CA GLU A 46 5.64 6.20 9.21
C GLU A 46 6.78 5.95 8.22
N ILE A 47 6.45 5.38 7.07
CA ILE A 47 7.40 5.03 6.03
C ILE A 47 7.48 6.19 5.03
N CYS A 48 8.70 6.59 4.67
CA CYS A 48 8.97 7.63 3.70
C CYS A 48 9.41 7.00 2.39
N ALA A 49 8.86 7.47 1.30
CA ALA A 49 9.29 7.12 -0.03
C ALA A 49 9.26 8.34 -0.96
N ILE A 50 10.00 8.27 -2.05
CA ILE A 50 10.03 9.29 -3.10
C ILE A 50 9.60 8.68 -4.42
N ALA A 51 8.71 9.37 -5.12
CA ALA A 51 8.45 9.17 -6.53
C ALA A 51 8.83 10.46 -7.26
N THR A 52 9.97 10.44 -7.94
CA THR A 52 10.46 11.62 -8.65
C THR A 52 10.86 11.30 -10.08
N PHE A 53 10.88 12.32 -10.92
CA PHE A 53 11.52 12.27 -12.22
C PHE A 53 13.00 12.63 -12.16
N HIS A 54 13.55 13.03 -11.00
CA HIS A 54 14.98 13.20 -10.86
C HIS A 54 15.73 11.89 -11.19
N LYS A 55 16.83 12.00 -11.95
CA LYS A 55 17.58 10.83 -12.46
C LYS A 55 18.54 10.17 -11.46
N ASN A 56 18.91 10.89 -10.40
CA ASN A 56 19.92 10.44 -9.44
C ASN A 56 19.30 10.21 -8.06
N PRO A 57 19.20 8.97 -7.58
CA PRO A 57 18.66 8.66 -6.26
C PRO A 57 19.60 9.09 -5.10
N GLU A 58 20.92 9.07 -5.28
CA GLU A 58 21.88 9.54 -4.27
C GLU A 58 21.73 11.04 -4.02
N TYR A 59 21.48 11.79 -5.10
CA TYR A 59 21.18 13.22 -5.01
C TYR A 59 19.95 13.47 -4.15
N VAL A 60 18.85 12.75 -4.40
CA VAL A 60 17.62 12.85 -3.62
C VAL A 60 17.88 12.48 -2.16
N LEU A 61 18.62 11.38 -1.94
CA LEU A 61 18.95 10.90 -0.60
C LEU A 61 19.72 11.94 0.22
N SER A 62 20.64 12.69 -0.41
CA SER A 62 21.40 13.75 0.27
C SER A 62 20.54 14.88 0.85
N TYR A 63 19.35 15.14 0.27
CA TYR A 63 18.38 16.09 0.81
C TYR A 63 17.54 15.46 1.93
N LEU A 64 17.22 14.17 1.82
CA LEU A 64 16.35 13.50 2.78
C LEU A 64 17.04 13.21 4.10
N LEU A 65 18.31 12.81 4.09
CA LEU A 65 19.03 12.44 5.31
C LEU A 65 19.02 13.59 6.34
N PRO A 66 19.40 14.84 6.00
CA PRO A 66 19.33 15.95 6.95
C PRO A 66 17.91 16.27 7.42
N VAL A 67 16.90 16.16 6.54
CA VAL A 67 15.48 16.39 6.90
C VAL A 67 15.01 15.38 7.95
N LEU A 68 15.48 14.13 7.83
CA LEU A 68 15.21 13.03 8.77
C LEU A 68 16.09 13.08 10.02
N GLY A 69 17.05 14.00 10.11
CA GLY A 69 18.03 14.05 11.20
C GLY A 69 19.04 12.90 11.17
N LEU A 70 19.31 12.35 9.98
CA LEU A 70 20.17 11.20 9.73
C LEU A 70 21.39 11.59 8.89
N THR A 71 22.35 10.68 8.80
CA THR A 71 23.57 10.80 7.99
C THR A 71 23.82 9.51 7.20
N GLU A 72 24.80 9.52 6.30
CA GLU A 72 25.20 8.31 5.56
C GLU A 72 25.63 7.16 6.50
N ASN A 73 26.14 7.48 7.70
CA ASN A 73 26.52 6.47 8.70
C ASN A 73 25.32 5.70 9.25
N ASP A 74 24.10 6.17 9.03
CA ASP A 74 22.87 5.51 9.46
C ASP A 74 22.35 4.51 8.41
N ILE A 75 22.94 4.51 7.21
CA ILE A 75 22.64 3.55 6.14
C ILE A 75 23.37 2.23 6.44
N THR A 76 22.61 1.14 6.46
CA THR A 76 23.14 -0.21 6.66
C THR A 76 23.43 -0.93 5.35
N ARG A 77 22.58 -0.73 4.34
CA ARG A 77 22.72 -1.27 2.99
C ARG A 77 21.79 -0.56 2.02
N CYS A 78 22.12 -0.62 0.73
CA CYS A 78 21.25 -0.19 -0.35
C CYS A 78 21.01 -1.36 -1.30
N GLU A 79 19.80 -1.47 -1.81
CA GLU A 79 19.43 -2.41 -2.89
C GLU A 79 18.84 -1.64 -4.06
N LEU A 80 19.11 -2.12 -5.28
CA LEU A 80 18.57 -1.57 -6.50
C LEU A 80 17.69 -2.62 -7.17
N GLU A 81 16.48 -2.21 -7.55
CA GLU A 81 15.54 -3.02 -8.32
C GLU A 81 15.14 -2.26 -9.57
N SER A 82 15.57 -2.75 -10.74
CA SER A 82 15.18 -2.17 -12.03
C SER A 82 13.84 -2.73 -12.50
N LEU A 83 12.97 -1.85 -12.95
CA LEU A 83 11.66 -2.14 -13.54
C LEU A 83 11.66 -1.63 -14.99
N THR A 84 10.51 -1.67 -15.67
CA THR A 84 10.44 -1.35 -17.11
C THR A 84 10.95 0.05 -17.46
N ASP A 85 10.53 1.08 -16.72
CA ASP A 85 10.84 2.49 -17.01
C ASP A 85 11.48 3.26 -15.86
N HIS A 86 11.63 2.62 -14.70
CA HIS A 86 12.23 3.23 -13.52
C HIS A 86 12.93 2.18 -12.70
N GLN A 87 13.60 2.62 -11.66
CA GLN A 87 14.25 1.78 -10.67
C GLN A 87 13.83 2.22 -9.27
N LEU A 88 13.84 1.27 -8.34
CA LEU A 88 13.64 1.51 -6.92
C LEU A 88 14.99 1.34 -6.22
N THR A 89 15.46 2.40 -5.58
CA THR A 89 16.59 2.35 -4.66
C THR A 89 16.04 2.20 -3.24
N LYS A 90 16.26 1.04 -2.63
CA LYS A 90 15.83 0.73 -1.26
C LYS A 90 17.01 1.01 -0.32
N VAL A 91 16.84 2.00 0.55
CA VAL A 91 17.84 2.43 1.53
C VAL A 91 17.42 1.91 2.89
N TYR A 92 18.18 0.96 3.44
CA TYR A 92 17.88 0.35 4.73
C TYR A 92 18.64 1.10 5.82
N LEU A 93 17.89 1.70 6.74
CA LEU A 93 18.42 2.52 7.83
C LEU A 93 18.51 1.72 9.14
N LYS A 94 19.43 2.08 10.01
CA LYS A 94 19.55 1.48 11.35
C LYS A 94 18.22 1.63 12.11
N ASN A 95 17.85 0.59 12.84
CA ASN A 95 16.64 0.56 13.69
C ASN A 95 15.32 0.83 12.95
N CYS A 96 15.28 0.64 11.63
CA CYS A 96 14.05 0.68 10.83
C CYS A 96 13.84 -0.68 10.16
N LYS A 97 12.64 -1.25 10.32
CA LYS A 97 12.23 -2.51 9.72
C LYS A 97 12.06 -2.39 8.21
N TYR A 98 11.50 -1.27 7.75
CA TYR A 98 11.17 -1.03 6.34
C TYR A 98 12.19 -0.07 5.71
N PRO A 99 12.54 -0.26 4.42
CA PRO A 99 13.45 0.65 3.75
C PRO A 99 12.77 1.98 3.41
N LEU A 100 13.58 3.04 3.35
CA LEU A 100 13.22 4.25 2.60
C LEU A 100 13.39 3.93 1.11
N ILE A 101 12.36 4.20 0.31
CA ILE A 101 12.35 3.82 -1.12
C ILE A 101 12.39 5.08 -1.99
N ILE A 102 13.38 5.17 -2.88
CA ILE A 102 13.50 6.24 -3.87
C ILE A 102 13.27 5.66 -5.27
N SER A 103 12.19 6.09 -5.92
CA SER A 103 11.89 5.75 -7.31
C SER A 103 12.36 6.83 -8.26
N THR A 104 13.22 6.46 -9.22
CA THR A 104 13.77 7.36 -10.26
C THR A 104 13.66 6.71 -11.65
N PRO A 105 13.48 7.46 -12.74
CA PRO A 105 13.51 6.89 -14.09
C PRO A 105 14.85 6.21 -14.38
N LEU A 106 14.85 5.20 -15.27
CA LEU A 106 16.08 4.59 -15.76
C LEU A 106 16.91 5.59 -16.58
N THR A 107 18.24 5.41 -16.59
CA THR A 107 19.18 6.40 -17.17
C THR A 107 19.69 6.07 -18.56
N ASP A 108 19.56 4.83 -19.01
CA ASP A 108 20.04 4.32 -20.31
C ASP A 108 19.28 4.92 -21.50
N ASP A 109 17.96 5.12 -21.38
CA ASP A 109 17.17 6.01 -22.26
C ASP A 109 16.21 6.88 -21.44
N TYR A 110 16.79 7.77 -20.64
CA TYR A 110 16.04 8.61 -19.70
C TYR A 110 14.85 9.35 -20.33
N LYS A 111 14.96 9.81 -21.58
CA LYS A 111 13.86 10.55 -22.24
C LYS A 111 12.71 9.63 -22.58
N ALA A 112 12.97 8.44 -23.12
CA ALA A 112 11.92 7.47 -23.43
C ALA A 112 11.19 7.01 -22.17
N HIS A 113 11.95 6.68 -21.12
CA HIS A 113 11.39 6.27 -19.83
C HIS A 113 10.57 7.37 -19.16
N LEU A 114 11.07 8.61 -19.16
CA LEU A 114 10.31 9.75 -18.63
C LEU A 114 9.00 9.95 -19.39
N LEU A 115 9.02 9.84 -20.72
CA LEU A 115 7.81 9.94 -21.54
C LEU A 115 6.82 8.82 -21.20
N ALA A 116 7.28 7.57 -21.07
CA ALA A 116 6.44 6.44 -20.71
C ALA A 116 5.77 6.64 -19.33
N LEU A 117 6.53 7.11 -18.34
CA LEU A 117 6.01 7.41 -17.01
C LEU A 117 5.00 8.56 -17.02
N ALA A 118 5.35 9.69 -17.64
CA ALA A 118 4.59 10.94 -17.61
C ALA A 118 3.17 10.85 -18.20
N TRP A 119 2.86 9.82 -18.99
CA TRP A 119 1.50 9.52 -19.45
C TRP A 119 0.56 9.20 -18.30
N SER A 120 1.05 8.49 -17.28
CA SER A 120 0.28 8.09 -16.09
C SER A 120 0.57 8.96 -14.86
N GLY A 121 1.24 10.10 -15.06
CA GLY A 121 1.85 10.85 -13.95
C GLY A 121 2.86 9.96 -13.23
N LYS A 122 2.75 9.89 -11.90
CA LYS A 122 3.61 9.03 -11.06
C LYS A 122 2.94 7.75 -10.57
N ASN A 123 1.74 7.44 -11.05
CA ASN A 123 0.96 6.30 -10.55
C ASN A 123 1.67 4.97 -10.72
N THR A 124 2.45 4.79 -11.79
CA THR A 124 3.27 3.60 -11.99
C THR A 124 4.36 3.47 -10.91
N GLN A 125 5.06 4.57 -10.60
CA GLN A 125 6.07 4.57 -9.53
C GLN A 125 5.42 4.34 -8.16
N ILE A 126 4.29 5.02 -7.87
CA ILE A 126 3.55 4.87 -6.61
C ILE A 126 3.12 3.43 -6.38
N ARG A 127 2.49 2.78 -7.36
CA ARG A 127 2.07 1.36 -7.23
C ARG A 127 3.25 0.43 -6.98
N ASN A 128 4.37 0.68 -7.65
CA ASN A 128 5.57 -0.13 -7.50
C ASN A 128 6.31 0.15 -6.18
N ILE A 129 6.16 1.33 -5.57
CA ILE A 129 6.63 1.56 -4.20
C ILE A 129 5.73 0.80 -3.21
N ILE A 130 4.40 0.91 -3.36
CA ILE A 130 3.42 0.24 -2.48
C ILE A 130 3.64 -1.28 -2.49
N SER A 131 3.91 -1.90 -3.64
CA SER A 131 4.09 -3.36 -3.75
C SER A 131 5.34 -3.89 -3.05
N GLN A 132 6.27 -3.03 -2.62
CA GLN A 132 7.51 -3.41 -1.92
C GLN A 132 7.36 -3.40 -0.40
N LEU A 133 6.21 -2.96 0.10
CA LEU A 133 5.93 -2.78 1.51
C LEU A 133 4.70 -3.63 1.88
N PRO A 134 4.56 -4.02 3.16
CA PRO A 134 3.29 -4.57 3.61
C PRO A 134 2.17 -3.51 3.47
N PRO A 135 0.91 -3.94 3.37
CA PRO A 135 -0.23 -3.03 3.40
C PRO A 135 -0.14 -2.05 4.58
N CYS A 136 -0.22 -0.76 4.26
CA CYS A 136 -0.30 0.33 5.23
C CYS A 136 -1.76 0.74 5.45
N ASP A 137 -2.09 1.27 6.62
CA ASP A 137 -3.41 1.79 6.95
C ASP A 137 -3.75 3.05 6.13
N GLU A 138 -2.75 3.88 5.87
CA GLU A 138 -2.90 5.11 5.08
C GLU A 138 -1.77 5.27 4.07
N TYR A 139 -2.11 5.84 2.92
CA TYR A 139 -1.17 6.18 1.86
C TYR A 139 -1.33 7.66 1.50
N HIS A 140 -0.25 8.42 1.58
CA HIS A 140 -0.23 9.85 1.28
C HIS A 140 0.70 10.14 0.11
N PHE A 141 0.27 10.98 -0.81
CA PHE A 141 1.07 11.43 -1.94
C PHE A 141 1.14 12.96 -1.99
N TYR A 142 2.35 13.51 -2.02
CA TYR A 142 2.65 14.94 -2.05
C TYR A 142 3.38 15.28 -3.35
N ASP A 143 2.86 16.23 -4.11
CA ASP A 143 3.46 16.66 -5.38
C ASP A 143 3.09 18.11 -5.65
N ASP A 144 4.00 18.90 -6.19
CA ASP A 144 3.81 20.31 -6.54
C ASP A 144 3.21 20.49 -7.94
N THR A 145 3.25 19.46 -8.79
CA THR A 145 2.69 19.52 -10.14
C THR A 145 1.21 19.10 -10.12
N GLU A 146 0.31 20.03 -10.48
CA GLU A 146 -1.15 19.81 -10.47
C GLU A 146 -1.57 18.58 -11.30
N LYS A 147 -0.89 18.32 -12.42
CA LYS A 147 -1.14 17.13 -13.25
C LYS A 147 -0.89 15.84 -12.48
N ASN A 148 0.25 15.72 -11.79
CA ASN A 148 0.60 14.52 -11.02
C ASN A 148 -0.36 14.34 -9.84
N TYR A 149 -0.66 15.43 -9.11
CA TYR A 149 -1.69 15.43 -8.07
C TYR A 149 -3.03 14.90 -8.60
N SER A 150 -3.52 15.48 -9.70
CA SER A 150 -4.83 15.13 -10.29
C SER A 150 -4.85 13.69 -10.77
N THR A 151 -3.79 13.22 -11.43
CA THR A 151 -3.69 11.82 -11.88
C THR A 151 -3.59 10.85 -10.70
N ALA A 152 -2.93 11.22 -9.60
CA ALA A 152 -2.86 10.40 -8.40
C ALA A 152 -4.23 10.26 -7.70
N THR A 153 -5.13 11.24 -7.81
CA THR A 153 -6.51 11.10 -7.29
C THR A 153 -7.33 9.99 -7.98
N LEU A 154 -6.88 9.51 -9.14
CA LEU A 154 -7.47 8.36 -9.82
C LEU A 154 -7.09 7.02 -9.14
N LEU A 155 -6.08 7.02 -8.27
CA LEU A 155 -5.84 5.94 -7.32
C LEU A 155 -6.79 6.13 -6.15
N ASP A 156 -7.75 5.22 -6.01
CA ASP A 156 -8.84 5.32 -5.05
C ASP A 156 -8.40 5.22 -3.58
N THR A 157 -7.15 4.80 -3.33
CA THR A 157 -6.56 4.55 -2.01
C THR A 157 -5.72 5.69 -1.43
N LEU A 158 -5.42 6.73 -2.20
CA LEU A 158 -4.49 7.79 -1.78
C LEU A 158 -5.17 9.00 -1.14
N HIS A 159 -4.57 9.50 -0.07
CA HIS A 159 -4.66 10.91 0.31
C HIS A 159 -3.68 11.70 -0.55
N CYS A 160 -4.17 12.58 -1.41
CA CYS A 160 -3.32 13.41 -2.27
C CYS A 160 -3.22 14.82 -1.72
N TYR A 161 -2.04 15.42 -1.81
CA TYR A 161 -1.73 16.76 -1.34
C TYR A 161 -1.01 17.53 -2.45
N TRP A 162 -1.62 18.61 -2.92
CA TRP A 162 -0.96 19.53 -3.84
C TRP A 162 -0.10 20.49 -3.02
N VAL A 163 1.21 20.47 -3.25
CA VAL A 163 2.18 21.32 -2.56
C VAL A 163 2.39 22.62 -3.34
N GLU A 164 2.56 23.74 -2.65
CA GLU A 164 2.87 25.02 -3.28
C GLU A 164 4.29 25.01 -3.84
N GLU A 165 4.42 24.99 -5.16
CA GLU A 165 5.68 24.93 -5.92
C GLU A 165 6.69 26.02 -5.48
N ASP A 166 6.31 27.29 -5.55
CA ASP A 166 7.21 28.43 -5.37
C ASP A 166 7.40 28.88 -3.89
N ASN A 167 6.86 28.11 -2.93
CA ASN A 167 6.99 28.46 -1.51
C ASN A 167 8.26 27.87 -0.89
N VAL A 168 9.04 28.70 -0.19
CA VAL A 168 10.23 28.26 0.58
C VAL A 168 9.89 27.46 1.84
N GLU A 169 8.65 27.54 2.29
CA GLU A 169 8.07 26.71 3.34
C GLU A 169 7.24 25.59 2.71
N PHE A 170 7.27 24.39 3.29
CA PHE A 170 6.38 23.32 2.86
C PHE A 170 4.92 23.65 3.18
N LYS A 171 4.12 23.94 2.15
CA LYS A 171 2.70 24.27 2.27
C LYS A 171 1.84 23.46 1.31
N ILE A 172 0.67 23.09 1.80
CA ILE A 172 -0.32 22.31 1.08
C ILE A 172 -1.42 23.26 0.62
N SER A 173 -1.64 23.35 -0.68
CA SER A 173 -2.62 24.22 -1.34
C SER A 173 -3.98 23.53 -1.48
N LYS A 174 -3.99 22.23 -1.81
CA LYS A 174 -5.21 21.42 -1.97
C LYS A 174 -5.02 20.00 -1.46
N THR A 175 -6.12 19.36 -1.08
CA THR A 175 -6.13 17.97 -0.63
C THR A 175 -7.26 17.17 -1.27
N SER A 176 -7.01 15.90 -1.58
CA SER A 176 -8.01 14.90 -1.92
C SER A 176 -7.93 13.73 -0.94
N LYS A 177 -9.08 13.16 -0.59
CA LYS A 177 -9.17 11.95 0.23
C LYS A 177 -9.34 10.72 -0.68
N PRO A 178 -8.99 9.52 -0.19
CA PRO A 178 -9.35 8.29 -0.86
C PRO A 178 -10.87 8.18 -0.98
N THR A 179 -11.31 7.37 -1.95
CA THR A 179 -12.74 7.05 -2.05
C THR A 179 -13.13 6.07 -0.95
N PRO A 180 -14.42 5.98 -0.57
CA PRO A 180 -14.88 4.97 0.38
C PRO A 180 -14.50 3.54 -0.03
N MET A 181 -14.52 3.25 -1.34
CA MET A 181 -14.11 1.94 -1.86
C MET A 181 -12.63 1.66 -1.62
N GLY A 182 -11.75 2.63 -1.93
CA GLY A 182 -10.32 2.48 -1.73
C GLY A 182 -9.95 2.38 -0.26
N GLU A 183 -10.57 3.18 0.62
CA GLU A 183 -10.37 3.07 2.07
C GLU A 183 -10.78 1.69 2.60
N LEU A 184 -11.90 1.13 2.10
CA LEU A 184 -12.35 -0.21 2.48
C LEU A 184 -11.34 -1.28 2.04
N LYS A 185 -10.85 -1.20 0.79
CA LYS A 185 -9.83 -2.13 0.27
C LYS A 185 -8.56 -2.11 1.11
N THR A 186 -8.06 -0.92 1.44
CA THR A 186 -6.87 -0.74 2.28
C THR A 186 -7.05 -1.41 3.64
N ARG A 187 -8.16 -1.14 4.34
CA ARG A 187 -8.45 -1.75 5.65
C ARG A 187 -8.53 -3.27 5.61
N LEU A 188 -9.18 -3.82 4.58
CA LEU A 188 -9.27 -5.27 4.40
C LEU A 188 -7.89 -5.90 4.15
N GLN A 189 -7.05 -5.26 3.33
CA GLN A 189 -5.68 -5.73 3.08
C GLN A 189 -4.84 -5.72 4.36
N VAL A 190 -4.92 -4.67 5.17
CA VAL A 190 -4.22 -4.60 6.47
C VAL A 190 -4.73 -5.68 7.43
N TYR A 191 -6.05 -5.87 7.52
CA TYR A 191 -6.65 -6.93 8.35
C TYR A 191 -6.13 -8.31 7.96
N LEU A 192 -6.12 -8.62 6.66
CA LEU A 192 -5.64 -9.89 6.13
C LEU A 192 -4.14 -10.09 6.40
N GLU A 193 -3.32 -9.05 6.21
CA GLU A 193 -1.88 -9.13 6.47
C GLU A 193 -1.58 -9.36 7.95
N HIS A 194 -2.29 -8.66 8.85
CA HIS A 194 -2.12 -8.86 10.29
C HIS A 194 -2.38 -10.33 10.70
N HIS A 195 -3.43 -10.94 10.14
CA HIS A 195 -3.71 -12.36 10.36
C HIS A 195 -2.60 -13.26 9.81
N ARG A 196 -2.14 -13.00 8.57
CA ARG A 196 -1.06 -13.78 7.94
C ARG A 196 0.24 -13.76 8.75
N VAL A 197 0.63 -12.58 9.25
CA VAL A 197 1.84 -12.44 10.08
C VAL A 197 1.68 -13.18 11.41
N LYS A 198 0.52 -13.06 12.05
CA LYS A 198 0.24 -13.74 13.32
C LYS A 198 0.28 -15.27 13.16
N GLU A 199 -0.32 -15.82 12.12
CA GLU A 199 -0.26 -17.26 11.80
C GLU A 199 1.19 -17.71 11.60
N ALA A 200 1.99 -16.96 10.84
CA ALA A 200 3.40 -17.29 10.61
C ALA A 200 4.26 -17.21 11.89
N GLU A 201 3.93 -16.33 12.84
CA GLU A 201 4.60 -16.25 14.14
C GLU A 201 4.21 -17.42 15.06
N GLU A 202 2.93 -17.80 15.08
CA GLU A 202 2.44 -18.96 15.83
C GLU A 202 3.03 -20.28 15.29
N GLU A 203 3.16 -20.43 13.97
CA GLU A 203 3.83 -21.56 13.33
C GLU A 203 5.29 -21.67 13.77
N LYS A 204 6.07 -20.58 13.68
CA LYS A 204 7.48 -20.56 14.13
C LYS A 204 7.64 -20.88 15.60
N GLN A 205 6.73 -20.42 16.46
CA GLN A 205 6.72 -20.77 17.88
C GLN A 205 6.42 -22.26 18.07
N SER A 206 5.43 -22.80 17.37
CA SER A 206 5.08 -24.22 17.45
C SER A 206 6.23 -25.12 17.00
N GLU A 207 6.92 -24.77 15.90
CA GLU A 207 8.13 -25.47 15.43
C GLU A 207 9.27 -25.40 16.46
N SER A 208 9.44 -24.24 17.11
CA SER A 208 10.44 -24.07 18.17
C SER A 208 10.11 -24.92 19.41
N PHE A 209 8.84 -24.99 19.82
CA PHE A 209 8.39 -25.86 20.91
C PHE A 209 8.52 -27.34 20.56
N HIS A 210 8.19 -27.74 19.34
CA HIS A 210 8.43 -29.10 18.84
C HIS A 210 9.91 -29.45 18.85
N ALA A 211 10.78 -28.56 18.40
CA ALA A 211 12.23 -28.74 18.46
C ALA A 211 12.71 -28.91 19.91
N LEU A 212 12.24 -28.08 20.85
CA LEU A 212 12.59 -28.18 22.28
C LEU A 212 12.07 -29.48 22.94
N SER A 213 10.87 -29.94 22.55
CA SER A 213 10.30 -31.21 23.04
C SER A 213 11.10 -32.44 22.59
N LEU A 214 11.72 -32.39 21.40
CA LEU A 214 12.60 -33.45 20.92
C LEU A 214 13.88 -33.55 21.77
N PHE A 215 14.37 -32.44 22.32
CA PHE A 215 15.52 -32.44 23.22
C PHE A 215 15.15 -32.80 24.68
N ALA A 216 13.92 -32.51 25.13
CA ALA A 216 13.44 -32.90 26.46
C ALA A 216 13.27 -34.43 26.61
N SER A 217 13.04 -35.15 25.51
CA SER A 217 12.76 -36.60 25.51
C SER A 217 14.00 -37.50 25.73
N THR A 218 15.19 -36.92 25.94
CA THR A 218 16.45 -37.68 26.10
C THR A 218 16.96 -37.77 27.53
N SER A 219 16.21 -37.24 28.51
CA SER A 219 16.61 -37.23 29.92
C SER A 219 15.54 -37.82 30.82
N ASP A 220 15.15 -39.08 30.60
CA ASP A 220 14.71 -39.99 31.67
C ASP A 220 14.53 -41.40 31.13
N ASN A 221 15.58 -42.20 31.24
CA ASN A 221 15.51 -43.64 31.05
C ASN A 221 15.89 -44.32 32.37
N LYS A 222 14.88 -44.54 33.22
CA LYS A 222 14.69 -45.73 34.11
C LYS A 222 13.61 -45.46 35.16
N ASN A 223 12.38 -45.91 34.91
CA ASN A 223 11.74 -46.93 35.74
C ASN A 223 10.36 -47.32 35.22
N ASN A 224 10.13 -48.63 35.20
CA ASN A 224 8.85 -49.29 34.92
C ASN A 224 7.77 -48.83 35.92
N ASN A 225 6.61 -48.40 35.44
CA ASN A 225 5.36 -49.14 35.60
C ASN A 225 4.18 -48.40 34.98
N GLN A 226 3.23 -49.20 34.52
CA GLN A 226 1.92 -48.85 33.98
C GLN A 226 1.23 -47.73 34.78
N GLN A 227 0.85 -46.65 34.11
CA GLN A 227 -0.44 -46.02 34.38
C GLN A 227 -0.96 -45.29 33.14
N LYS A 228 -2.26 -45.48 32.97
CA LYS A 228 -3.11 -45.06 31.88
C LYS A 228 -3.53 -43.63 32.22
N GLU A 229 -2.97 -42.64 31.52
CA GLU A 229 -3.43 -41.26 31.63
C GLU A 229 -4.04 -40.81 30.31
N GLU A 230 -5.31 -40.45 30.43
CA GLU A 230 -6.09 -39.69 29.47
C GLU A 230 -5.31 -38.41 29.15
N ASN A 231 -4.82 -38.29 27.91
CA ASN A 231 -4.45 -36.99 27.38
C ASN A 231 -5.74 -36.25 27.08
N ASP A 232 -6.21 -35.58 28.12
CA ASP A 232 -7.21 -34.53 28.06
C ASP A 232 -6.75 -33.49 27.02
N SER A 233 -7.69 -33.15 26.16
CA SER A 233 -7.52 -32.26 25.03
C SER A 233 -6.87 -30.94 25.45
N VAL A 234 -5.64 -30.68 24.98
CA VAL A 234 -5.18 -29.30 24.79
C VAL A 234 -6.05 -28.75 23.66
N ALA A 235 -7.17 -28.12 24.05
CA ALA A 235 -8.01 -27.36 23.16
C ALA A 235 -7.15 -26.24 22.57
N THR A 236 -6.62 -26.47 21.38
CA THR A 236 -6.15 -25.43 20.47
C THR A 236 -7.36 -24.58 20.08
N SER A 237 -7.61 -23.56 20.88
CA SER A 237 -8.52 -22.48 20.54
C SER A 237 -7.95 -21.69 19.35
N SER A 238 -8.12 -22.18 18.13
CA SER A 238 -7.70 -21.46 16.91
C SER A 238 -8.70 -21.55 15.73
N SER A 239 -9.92 -22.05 15.94
CA SER A 239 -10.84 -22.35 14.81
C SER A 239 -11.72 -21.19 14.32
N THR A 240 -11.78 -20.04 14.99
CA THR A 240 -12.72 -18.95 14.61
C THR A 240 -12.16 -17.95 13.59
N ALA A 241 -10.85 -17.99 13.29
CA ALA A 241 -10.20 -17.02 12.41
C ALA A 241 -10.46 -17.29 10.91
N HIS A 242 -10.58 -18.56 10.50
CA HIS A 242 -10.73 -18.91 9.08
C HIS A 242 -12.00 -18.35 8.40
N PRO A 243 -13.19 -18.40 9.02
CA PRO A 243 -14.41 -17.87 8.40
C PRO A 243 -14.34 -16.36 8.11
N GLN A 244 -13.78 -15.58 9.04
CA GLN A 244 -13.63 -14.13 8.92
C GLN A 244 -12.58 -13.75 7.86
N ILE A 245 -11.46 -14.48 7.79
CA ILE A 245 -10.45 -14.29 6.74
C ILE A 245 -11.05 -14.61 5.36
N SER A 246 -11.85 -15.68 5.26
CA SER A 246 -12.56 -16.03 4.02
C SER A 246 -13.55 -14.93 3.61
N ALA A 247 -14.34 -14.41 4.55
CA ALA A 247 -15.29 -13.34 4.28
C ALA A 247 -14.61 -12.03 3.86
N ALA A 248 -13.53 -11.62 4.55
CA ALA A 248 -12.73 -10.45 4.19
C ALA A 248 -12.11 -10.60 2.78
N THR A 249 -11.61 -11.79 2.46
CA THR A 249 -11.07 -12.10 1.12
C THR A 249 -12.16 -12.07 0.05
N ALA A 250 -13.35 -12.60 0.35
CA ALA A 250 -14.49 -12.57 -0.54
C ALA A 250 -14.96 -11.13 -0.79
N LEU A 251 -15.03 -10.30 0.25
CA LEU A 251 -15.36 -8.88 0.13
C LEU A 251 -14.33 -8.14 -0.71
N LEU A 252 -13.04 -8.35 -0.49
CA LEU A 252 -11.99 -7.74 -1.30
C LEU A 252 -12.14 -8.13 -2.79
N LYS A 253 -12.33 -9.42 -3.07
CA LYS A 253 -12.60 -9.91 -4.44
C LYS A 253 -13.86 -9.29 -5.04
N PHE A 254 -14.93 -9.19 -4.27
CA PHE A 254 -16.17 -8.53 -4.72
C PHE A 254 -15.89 -7.08 -5.12
N LEU A 255 -15.12 -6.32 -4.33
CA LEU A 255 -14.74 -4.93 -4.64
C LEU A 255 -13.90 -4.82 -5.93
N ASP A 256 -13.13 -5.85 -6.27
CA ASP A 256 -12.37 -5.97 -7.51
C ASP A 256 -13.17 -6.62 -8.66
N PHE A 257 -14.48 -6.33 -8.74
CA PHE A 257 -15.39 -6.86 -9.75
C PHE A 257 -15.56 -8.39 -9.74
N GLY A 258 -15.22 -9.04 -8.63
CA GLY A 258 -15.49 -10.46 -8.40
C GLY A 258 -16.97 -10.78 -8.12
N PRO A 259 -17.27 -12.05 -7.81
CA PRO A 259 -18.63 -12.52 -7.60
C PRO A 259 -19.31 -11.84 -6.41
N ALA A 260 -20.65 -11.84 -6.42
CA ALA A 260 -21.44 -11.37 -5.29
C ALA A 260 -21.18 -12.21 -4.03
N LEU A 261 -21.32 -11.56 -2.87
CA LEU A 261 -21.16 -12.22 -1.57
C LEU A 261 -22.37 -13.10 -1.27
N GLY A 262 -22.12 -14.29 -0.71
CA GLY A 262 -23.17 -15.16 -0.19
C GLY A 262 -23.59 -14.75 1.22
N ASN A 263 -24.70 -15.32 1.70
CA ASN A 263 -25.23 -15.02 3.03
C ASN A 263 -24.25 -15.38 4.15
N ALA A 264 -23.53 -16.50 4.01
CA ALA A 264 -22.56 -16.93 5.00
C ALA A 264 -21.40 -15.95 5.13
N GLU A 265 -20.89 -15.41 4.01
CA GLU A 265 -19.87 -14.37 4.04
C GLU A 265 -20.40 -13.09 4.68
N LEU A 266 -21.62 -12.67 4.34
CA LEU A 266 -22.24 -11.47 4.91
C LEU A 266 -22.42 -11.55 6.42
N ASP A 267 -22.84 -12.70 6.94
CA ASP A 267 -22.96 -12.93 8.39
C ASP A 267 -21.59 -12.78 9.08
N GLN A 268 -20.54 -13.33 8.47
CA GLN A 268 -19.17 -13.27 9.00
C GLN A 268 -18.55 -11.86 8.97
N LEU A 269 -19.02 -10.96 8.11
CA LEU A 269 -18.60 -9.55 8.13
C LEU A 269 -19.06 -8.81 9.40
N GLN A 270 -20.06 -9.34 10.11
CA GLN A 270 -20.63 -8.73 11.31
C GLN A 270 -20.04 -9.30 12.61
N GLU A 271 -19.04 -10.18 12.52
CA GLU A 271 -18.47 -10.87 13.68
C GLU A 271 -17.03 -10.44 13.99
N GLY A 272 -16.68 -10.51 15.28
CA GLY A 272 -15.31 -10.41 15.80
C GLY A 272 -14.57 -9.12 15.42
N MET A 273 -13.25 -9.25 15.19
CA MET A 273 -12.38 -8.12 14.89
C MET A 273 -12.64 -7.51 13.51
N LEU A 274 -13.08 -8.33 12.54
CA LEU A 274 -13.46 -7.83 11.22
C LEU A 274 -14.61 -6.83 11.30
N ALA A 275 -15.62 -7.11 12.13
CA ALA A 275 -16.73 -6.18 12.37
C ALA A 275 -16.24 -4.82 12.91
N VAL A 276 -15.25 -4.82 13.82
CA VAL A 276 -14.68 -3.58 14.36
C VAL A 276 -14.01 -2.75 13.26
N VAL A 277 -13.20 -3.40 12.41
CA VAL A 277 -12.53 -2.75 11.27
C VAL A 277 -13.54 -2.13 10.32
N LEU A 278 -14.63 -2.86 10.04
CA LEU A 278 -15.70 -2.42 9.14
C LEU A 278 -16.53 -1.28 9.77
N SER A 279 -16.90 -1.37 11.05
CA SER A 279 -17.61 -0.29 11.74
C SER A 279 -16.80 1.00 11.84
N ASP A 280 -15.47 0.90 11.98
CA ASP A 280 -14.60 2.08 11.93
C ASP A 280 -14.58 2.71 10.53
N TRP A 281 -14.63 1.90 9.46
CA TRP A 281 -14.80 2.41 8.09
C TRP A 281 -16.16 3.07 7.89
N GLU A 282 -17.24 2.46 8.38
CA GLU A 282 -18.60 3.01 8.28
C GLU A 282 -18.69 4.38 8.96
N ARG A 283 -18.06 4.51 10.14
CA ARG A 283 -17.98 5.77 10.88
C ARG A 283 -17.18 6.83 10.14
N ASN A 284 -16.04 6.46 9.55
CA ASN A 284 -15.16 7.40 8.86
C ASN A 284 -15.72 7.89 7.51
N THR A 285 -16.48 7.04 6.84
CA THR A 285 -17.05 7.34 5.52
C THR A 285 -18.51 7.80 5.57
N GLU A 286 -19.13 7.78 6.76
CA GLU A 286 -20.55 8.06 7.00
C GLU A 286 -21.47 7.20 6.12
N ARG A 287 -21.10 5.93 5.93
CA ARG A 287 -21.80 4.98 5.05
C ARG A 287 -22.00 3.65 5.76
N SER A 288 -23.16 3.03 5.55
CA SER A 288 -23.39 1.62 5.90
C SER A 288 -22.71 0.71 4.87
N LEU A 289 -22.01 -0.31 5.34
CA LEU A 289 -21.36 -1.33 4.50
C LEU A 289 -22.40 -2.07 3.65
N MET A 290 -23.54 -2.42 4.25
CA MET A 290 -24.60 -3.14 3.56
C MET A 290 -25.23 -2.28 2.46
N ASP A 291 -25.47 -1.00 2.74
CA ASP A 291 -25.98 -0.06 1.74
C ASP A 291 -24.96 0.17 0.62
N PHE A 292 -23.68 0.24 0.97
CA PHE A 292 -22.59 0.38 0.02
C PHE A 292 -22.50 -0.83 -0.92
N ILE A 293 -22.51 -2.06 -0.39
CA ILE A 293 -22.52 -3.30 -1.18
C ILE A 293 -23.76 -3.35 -2.09
N SER A 294 -24.94 -3.09 -1.55
CA SER A 294 -26.20 -3.09 -2.32
C SER A 294 -26.16 -2.08 -3.48
N ASN A 295 -25.66 -0.88 -3.22
CA ASN A 295 -25.51 0.15 -4.25
C ASN A 295 -24.51 -0.27 -5.34
N LEU A 296 -23.38 -0.89 -4.97
CA LEU A 296 -22.42 -1.41 -5.95
C LEU A 296 -23.02 -2.51 -6.83
N VAL A 297 -23.79 -3.44 -6.25
CA VAL A 297 -24.49 -4.48 -7.02
C VAL A 297 -25.45 -3.84 -8.03
N LYS A 298 -26.23 -2.85 -7.59
CA LYS A 298 -27.17 -2.12 -8.45
C LYS A 298 -26.45 -1.39 -9.59
N GLN A 299 -25.38 -0.65 -9.29
CA GLN A 299 -24.59 0.05 -10.30
C GLN A 299 -24.00 -0.90 -11.34
N ARG A 300 -23.49 -2.07 -10.93
CA ARG A 300 -22.99 -3.09 -11.86
C ARG A 300 -24.09 -3.65 -12.77
N ALA A 301 -25.28 -3.88 -12.22
CA ALA A 301 -26.43 -4.33 -13.01
C ALA A 301 -26.87 -3.28 -14.04
N GLU A 302 -26.84 -2.00 -13.67
CA GLU A 302 -27.16 -0.88 -14.58
C GLU A 302 -26.15 -0.78 -15.73
N VAL A 303 -24.84 -0.88 -15.43
CA VAL A 303 -23.79 -0.87 -16.47
C VAL A 303 -23.95 -2.05 -17.42
N ALA A 304 -24.15 -3.27 -16.90
CA ALA A 304 -24.36 -4.44 -17.73
C ALA A 304 -25.60 -4.28 -18.64
N ALA A 305 -26.70 -3.72 -18.12
CA ALA A 305 -27.90 -3.48 -18.92
C ALA A 305 -27.70 -2.47 -20.05
N VAL A 306 -26.83 -1.47 -19.86
CA VAL A 306 -26.49 -0.48 -20.90
C VAL A 306 -25.60 -1.10 -21.99
N ASP A 307 -24.63 -1.93 -21.63
CA ASP A 307 -23.79 -2.64 -22.60
C ASP A 307 -24.63 -3.56 -23.49
N TYR A 308 -25.57 -4.32 -22.91
CA TYR A 308 -26.51 -5.17 -23.64
C TYR A 308 -27.42 -4.40 -24.61
N LEU A 309 -27.77 -3.14 -24.32
CA LEU A 309 -28.59 -2.31 -25.21
C LEU A 309 -27.77 -1.65 -26.32
N SER A 310 -26.46 -1.47 -26.14
CA SER A 310 -25.59 -0.89 -27.17
C SER A 310 -25.16 -1.88 -28.26
N ASP A 311 -25.12 -3.18 -27.94
CA ASP A 311 -24.80 -4.25 -28.91
C ASP A 311 -25.97 -4.57 -29.85
N ASP A 312 -27.22 -4.24 -29.48
CA ASP A 312 -28.42 -4.52 -30.29
C ASP A 312 -28.72 -3.44 -31.35
N ASP A 313 -28.05 -2.28 -31.32
CA ASP A 313 -28.31 -1.16 -32.25
C ASP A 313 -27.42 -1.17 -33.53
N HIS A 314 -26.68 -2.26 -33.79
CA HIS A 314 -25.79 -2.38 -34.97
C HIS A 314 -26.00 -3.63 -35.82
N TYR A 315 -27.26 -3.93 -36.15
CA TYR A 315 -27.58 -4.75 -37.34
C TYR A 315 -28.65 -4.07 -38.20
N GLU A 316 -28.27 -3.04 -38.96
CA GLU A 316 -29.01 -2.76 -40.20
C GLU A 316 -28.65 -3.82 -41.25
N PRO A 317 -29.63 -4.58 -41.78
CA PRO A 317 -29.35 -5.50 -42.87
C PRO A 317 -29.06 -4.71 -44.15
N LEU A 318 -27.80 -4.71 -44.58
CA LEU A 318 -27.39 -4.20 -45.89
C LEU A 318 -28.25 -4.86 -46.99
N PRO A 319 -28.98 -4.10 -47.82
CA PRO A 319 -30.07 -4.69 -48.60
C PRO A 319 -29.63 -5.33 -49.92
N TRP A 320 -28.43 -5.90 -50.08
CA TRP A 320 -27.98 -6.36 -51.41
C TRP A 320 -27.51 -7.82 -51.44
N PHE A 321 -28.46 -8.74 -51.50
CA PHE A 321 -28.31 -9.99 -52.26
C PHE A 321 -29.69 -10.44 -52.77
N LYS A 322 -29.95 -10.18 -54.05
CA LYS A 322 -30.91 -10.97 -54.84
C LYS A 322 -30.16 -11.50 -56.06
N SER A 323 -30.08 -12.83 -56.11
CA SER A 323 -29.78 -13.64 -57.30
C SER A 323 -30.83 -13.47 -58.38
#